data_AF-A0A1Q5KT54-F1
#
_entry.id   AF-A0A1Q5KT54-F1
#
_cell.length_a   1.000
_cell.length_b   1.000
_cell.length_c   1.000
_cell.angle_alpha   90.00
_cell.angle_beta   90.00
_cell.angle_gamma   90.00
#
_symmetry.space_group_name_H-M   'P 1'
#
loop_
_entity.id
_entity.type
_entity.pdbx_description
1 polymer ?
#
loop_
_entity_poly.entity_id
_entity_poly.type
_entity_poly.pdbx_seq_one_letter_code
_entity_poly.pdbx_strand_id
1 'polypeptide(L)'
;MELRSVEELMDLLYAGRHQHALRTAALLRRGRPADKELQVAGLVRGIGPVLAPGDERARARGAAEAVRSLLGERVFRLVRGDAGATEDDVLRLRQAVEESRTVGFDAGVLEDWRTVLELVAARNSRLRTVD
;
A
#
# COMPACT_ATOMS: atom_id res chain seq x y z
N MET A 1 -4.05 -11.05 -11.14
CA MET A 1 -2.96 -11.71 -10.38
C MET A 1 -3.25 -11.48 -8.91
N GLU A 2 -3.03 -12.47 -8.04
CA GLU A 2 -3.12 -12.32 -6.58
C GLU A 2 -1.79 -12.72 -5.95
N LEU A 3 -1.36 -11.98 -4.92
CA LEU A 3 -0.12 -12.24 -4.20
C LEU A 3 -0.36 -13.22 -3.05
N ARG A 4 0.56 -14.16 -2.89
CA ARG A 4 0.46 -15.25 -1.92
C ARG A 4 1.38 -15.06 -0.72
N SER A 5 2.37 -14.18 -0.82
CA SER A 5 3.31 -13.92 0.27
C SER A 5 3.80 -12.47 0.29
N VAL A 6 4.35 -12.06 1.44
CA VAL A 6 5.04 -10.77 1.57
C VAL A 6 6.30 -10.74 0.69
N GLU A 7 6.95 -11.87 0.44
CA GLU A 7 8.11 -11.96 -0.44
C GLU A 7 7.75 -11.61 -1.88
N GLU A 8 6.68 -12.20 -2.45
CA GLU A 8 6.20 -11.84 -3.80
C GLU A 8 5.82 -10.34 -3.89
N LEU A 9 5.27 -9.77 -2.81
CA LEU A 9 4.97 -8.34 -2.75
C LEU A 9 6.24 -7.47 -2.71
N MET A 10 7.25 -7.86 -1.94
CA MET A 10 8.53 -7.16 -1.86
C MET A 10 9.23 -7.15 -3.22
N ASP A 11 9.25 -8.30 -3.92
CA ASP A 11 9.83 -8.40 -5.26
C ASP A 11 9.17 -7.44 -6.25
N LEU A 12 7.84 -7.34 -6.23
CA LEU A 12 7.10 -6.36 -7.05
C LEU A 12 7.39 -4.91 -6.66
N LEU A 13 7.58 -4.63 -5.37
CA LEU A 13 7.95 -3.30 -4.90
C LEU A 13 9.36 -2.91 -5.39
N TYR A 14 10.34 -3.81 -5.32
CA TYR A 14 11.67 -3.58 -5.90
C TYR A 14 11.62 -3.36 -7.42
N ALA A 15 10.80 -4.13 -8.14
CA ALA A 15 10.61 -3.96 -9.58
C ALA A 15 9.90 -2.65 -9.95
N GLY A 16 9.20 -2.02 -9.01
CA GLY A 16 8.44 -0.79 -9.19
C GLY A 16 9.18 0.49 -8.78
N ARG A 17 8.45 1.62 -8.85
CA ARG A 17 8.94 2.94 -8.40
C ARG A 17 8.82 3.08 -6.88
N HIS A 18 9.54 2.24 -6.13
CA HIS A 18 9.41 2.16 -4.67
C HIS A 18 9.81 3.44 -3.95
N GLN A 19 10.71 4.30 -4.47
CA GLN A 19 11.08 5.55 -3.78
C GLN A 19 9.89 6.50 -3.54
N HIS A 20 8.96 6.61 -4.50
CA HIS A 20 7.76 7.43 -4.33
C HIS A 20 6.77 6.78 -3.34
N ALA A 21 6.67 5.45 -3.39
CA ALA A 21 5.86 4.68 -2.47
C ALA A 21 6.39 4.76 -1.02
N LEU A 22 7.70 4.68 -0.82
CA LEU A 22 8.36 4.82 0.49
C LEU A 22 8.11 6.20 1.08
N ARG A 23 8.28 7.28 0.30
CA ARG A 23 7.95 8.64 0.76
C ARG A 23 6.48 8.77 1.15
N THR A 24 5.57 8.22 0.35
CA THR A 24 4.13 8.21 0.67
C THR A 24 3.86 7.47 1.97
N ALA A 25 4.41 6.26 2.14
CA ALA A 25 4.23 5.44 3.33
C ALA A 25 4.83 6.10 4.58
N ALA A 26 6.00 6.74 4.46
CA ALA A 26 6.66 7.47 5.54
C ALA A 26 5.84 8.71 5.99
N LEU A 27 5.25 9.46 5.06
CA LEU A 27 4.34 10.57 5.40
C LEU A 27 3.12 10.09 6.16
N LEU A 28 2.53 8.97 5.73
CA LEU A 28 1.40 8.34 6.43
C LEU A 28 1.81 7.82 7.81
N ARG A 29 3.03 7.27 7.95
CA ARG A 29 3.55 6.81 9.25
C ARG A 29 3.71 7.97 10.22
N ARG A 30 4.16 9.13 9.74
CA ARG A 30 4.27 10.35 10.54
C ARG A 30 2.90 10.91 10.95
N GLY A 31 1.93 10.91 10.05
CA GLY A 31 0.61 11.50 10.29
C GLY A 31 -0.39 10.58 11.02
N ARG A 32 -0.26 9.26 10.84
CA ARG A 32 -1.14 8.23 11.40
C ARG A 32 -0.29 7.02 11.85
N PRO A 33 0.53 7.16 12.90
CA PRO A 33 1.52 6.15 13.30
C PRO A 33 0.89 4.81 13.71
N ALA A 34 -0.32 4.82 14.29
CA ALA A 34 -1.04 3.62 14.68
C ALA A 34 -1.65 2.85 13.49
N ASP A 35 -1.90 3.52 12.36
CA ASP A 35 -2.64 2.94 11.23
C ASP A 35 -1.71 2.29 10.21
N LYS A 36 -1.36 1.03 10.48
CA LYS A 36 -0.43 0.26 9.64
C LYS A 36 -0.99 -0.07 8.26
N GLU A 37 -2.29 -0.35 8.17
CA GLU A 37 -2.96 -0.64 6.90
C GLU A 37 -3.00 0.60 5.98
N LEU A 38 -3.18 1.81 6.53
CA LEU A 38 -3.09 3.05 5.75
C LEU A 38 -1.67 3.29 5.23
N GLN A 39 -0.66 3.10 6.08
CA GLN A 39 0.75 3.22 5.68
C GLN A 39 1.10 2.22 4.56
N VAL A 40 0.67 0.97 4.71
CA VAL A 40 0.85 -0.09 3.72
C VAL A 40 0.09 0.22 2.42
N ALA A 41 -1.12 0.78 2.49
CA ALA A 41 -1.85 1.23 1.30
C ALA A 41 -1.04 2.26 0.50
N GLY A 42 -0.34 3.18 1.16
CA GLY A 42 0.60 4.11 0.52
C GLY A 42 1.77 3.39 -0.18
N LEU A 43 2.35 2.39 0.48
CA LEU A 43 3.48 1.63 -0.05
C LEU A 43 3.09 0.79 -1.27
N VAL A 44 2.01 0.01 -1.20
CA VAL A 44 1.67 -0.95 -2.26
C VAL A 44 1.18 -0.30 -3.55
N ARG A 45 0.81 0.98 -3.54
CA ARG A 45 0.58 1.74 -4.79
C ARG A 45 1.81 1.76 -5.71
N GLY A 46 3.01 1.54 -5.16
CA GLY A 46 4.26 1.42 -5.91
C GLY A 46 4.30 0.26 -6.91
N ILE A 47 3.50 -0.80 -6.73
CA ILE A 47 3.44 -1.96 -7.63
C ILE A 47 2.51 -1.72 -8.83
N GLY A 48 1.60 -0.74 -8.74
CA GLY A 48 0.60 -0.46 -9.78
C GLY A 48 1.23 -0.27 -11.18
N PRO A 49 2.29 0.54 -11.34
CA PRO A 49 3.00 0.69 -12.62
C PRO A 49 3.62 -0.60 -13.17
N VAL A 50 3.96 -1.57 -12.34
CA VAL A 50 4.50 -2.87 -12.76
C VAL A 50 3.37 -3.76 -13.31
N LEU A 51 2.21 -3.75 -12.63
CA LEU A 51 1.10 -4.63 -12.95
C LEU A 51 0.26 -4.16 -14.16
N ALA A 52 0.19 -2.85 -14.38
CA ALA A 52 -0.60 -2.29 -15.49
C ALA A 52 0.12 -1.05 -16.08
N PRO A 53 0.76 -1.16 -17.24
CA PRO A 53 1.21 0.01 -17.98
C PRO A 53 -0.02 0.74 -18.54
N GLY A 54 -0.37 1.91 -18.00
CA GLY A 54 -1.57 2.64 -18.43
C GLY A 54 -2.06 3.73 -17.48
N ASP A 55 -3.36 4.01 -17.50
CA ASP A 55 -4.03 5.01 -16.65
C ASP A 55 -3.90 4.72 -15.14
N GLU A 56 -3.91 5.77 -14.33
CA GLU A 56 -3.76 5.69 -12.86
C GLU A 56 -4.86 4.83 -12.21
N ARG A 57 -6.10 4.85 -12.73
CA ARG A 57 -7.20 4.04 -12.18
C ARG A 57 -6.99 2.55 -12.44
N ALA A 58 -6.46 2.19 -13.61
CA ALA A 58 -6.14 0.80 -13.94
C ALA A 58 -5.01 0.30 -13.03
N ARG A 59 -3.99 1.14 -12.79
CA ARG A 59 -2.89 0.85 -11.85
C ARG A 59 -3.37 0.66 -10.42
N ALA A 60 -4.24 1.54 -9.94
CA ALA A 60 -4.83 1.44 -8.60
C ALA A 60 -5.67 0.16 -8.45
N ARG A 61 -6.49 -0.17 -9.44
CA ARG A 61 -7.29 -1.40 -9.45
C ARG A 61 -6.41 -2.65 -9.45
N GLY A 62 -5.42 -2.72 -10.33
CA GLY A 62 -4.52 -3.87 -10.43
C GLY A 62 -3.72 -4.09 -9.15
N ALA A 63 -3.20 -3.01 -8.54
CA ALA A 63 -2.52 -3.09 -7.25
C ALA A 63 -3.46 -3.54 -6.13
N ALA A 64 -4.69 -2.99 -6.07
CA ALA A 64 -5.67 -3.36 -5.07
C ALA A 64 -6.04 -4.85 -5.17
N GLU A 65 -6.36 -5.33 -6.37
CA GLU A 65 -6.70 -6.74 -6.62
C GLU A 65 -5.53 -7.66 -6.24
N ALA A 66 -4.29 -7.30 -6.61
CA ALA A 66 -3.12 -8.11 -6.32
C ALA A 66 -2.88 -8.32 -4.82
N VAL A 67 -3.16 -7.31 -3.99
CA VAL A 67 -2.87 -7.38 -2.55
C VAL A 67 -4.06 -7.82 -1.70
N ARG A 68 -5.27 -7.94 -2.28
CA ARG A 68 -6.51 -8.14 -1.50
C ARG A 68 -6.47 -9.39 -0.63
N SER A 69 -6.09 -10.53 -1.20
CA SER A 69 -6.04 -11.81 -0.48
C SER A 69 -4.97 -11.82 0.62
N LEU A 70 -3.86 -11.10 0.42
CA LEU A 70 -2.75 -11.02 1.36
C LEU A 70 -3.00 -10.00 2.49
N LEU A 71 -3.39 -8.77 2.14
CA LEU A 71 -3.43 -7.62 3.05
C LEU A 71 -4.83 -7.24 3.53
N GLY A 72 -5.86 -7.87 2.97
CA GLY A 72 -7.24 -7.75 3.41
C GLY A 72 -8.02 -6.60 2.79
N GLU A 73 -9.30 -6.57 3.15
CA GLU A 73 -10.32 -5.79 2.46
C GLU A 73 -10.16 -4.27 2.67
N ARG A 74 -9.69 -3.82 3.85
CA ARG A 74 -9.47 -2.39 4.08
C ARG A 74 -8.34 -1.84 3.20
N VAL A 75 -7.23 -2.56 3.09
CA VAL A 75 -6.12 -2.16 2.21
C VAL A 75 -6.57 -2.15 0.76
N PHE A 76 -7.33 -3.17 0.32
CA PHE A 76 -7.94 -3.19 -1.02
C PHE A 76 -8.76 -1.91 -1.31
N ARG A 77 -9.67 -1.52 -0.42
CA ARG A 77 -10.51 -0.33 -0.63
C ARG A 77 -9.70 0.97 -0.65
N LEU A 78 -8.72 1.11 0.24
CA LEU A 78 -7.83 2.28 0.29
C LEU A 78 -7.02 2.43 -1.01
N VAL A 79 -6.41 1.34 -1.47
CA VAL A 79 -5.58 1.34 -2.70
C VAL A 79 -6.44 1.61 -3.94
N ARG A 80 -7.64 1.03 -3.98
CA ARG A 80 -8.62 1.25 -5.06
C ARG A 80 -9.20 2.68 -5.03
N GLY A 81 -9.23 3.32 -3.87
CA GLY A 81 -9.78 4.65 -3.66
C GLY A 81 -11.31 4.66 -3.57
N ASP A 82 -11.92 3.57 -3.07
CA ASP A 82 -13.36 3.43 -2.93
C ASP A 82 -13.90 4.15 -1.69
N ALA A 83 -15.11 4.74 -1.80
CA ALA A 83 -15.78 5.49 -0.72
C ALA A 83 -16.19 4.64 0.50
N GLY A 84 -16.00 3.31 0.46
CA GLY A 84 -16.25 2.40 1.59
C GLY A 84 -15.10 2.31 2.59
N ALA A 85 -13.94 2.90 2.29
CA ALA A 85 -12.96 3.28 3.32
C ALA A 85 -13.43 4.61 3.96
N THR A 86 -12.99 4.93 5.17
CA THR A 86 -13.31 6.25 5.74
C THR A 86 -12.83 7.32 4.77
N GLU A 87 -13.72 8.25 4.40
CA GLU A 87 -13.44 9.28 3.41
C GLU A 87 -12.17 10.07 3.78
N ASP A 88 -11.97 10.29 5.08
CA ASP A 88 -10.78 10.88 5.67
C ASP A 88 -9.49 10.11 5.37
N ASP A 89 -9.50 8.77 5.45
CA ASP A 89 -8.29 7.98 5.19
C ASP A 89 -7.95 7.97 3.69
N VAL A 90 -8.96 7.93 2.82
CA VAL A 90 -8.76 8.06 1.37
C VAL A 90 -8.21 9.44 1.02
N LEU A 91 -8.75 10.50 1.62
CA LEU A 91 -8.27 11.86 1.46
C LEU A 91 -6.82 11.99 1.97
N ARG A 92 -6.53 11.43 3.14
CA ARG A 92 -5.18 11.46 3.73
C ARG A 92 -4.16 10.74 2.85
N LEU A 93 -4.53 9.58 2.31
CA LEU A 93 -3.71 8.82 1.37
C LEU A 93 -3.43 9.64 0.11
N ARG A 94 -4.46 10.26 -0.49
CA ARG A 94 -4.29 11.13 -1.67
C ARG A 94 -3.36 12.30 -1.39
N GLN A 95 -3.52 12.98 -0.26
CA GLN A 95 -2.65 14.09 0.14
C GLN A 95 -1.19 13.65 0.29
N ALA A 96 -0.93 12.51 0.94
CA ALA A 96 0.42 11.98 1.09
C ALA A 96 1.08 11.60 -0.26
N VAL A 97 0.28 11.13 -1.22
CA VAL A 97 0.75 10.84 -2.59
C VAL A 97 1.15 12.12 -3.32
N GLU A 98 0.38 13.20 -3.17
CA GLU A 98 0.73 14.48 -3.79
C GLU A 98 1.96 15.11 -3.12
N GLU A 99 2.01 15.10 -1.79
CA GLU A 99 3.14 15.63 -1.01
C GLU A 99 4.45 14.86 -1.31
N SER A 100 4.40 13.54 -1.49
CA SER A 100 5.59 12.74 -1.79
C SER A 100 6.19 13.01 -3.19
N ARG A 101 5.50 13.76 -4.06
CA ARG A 101 6.07 14.22 -5.34
C ARG A 101 6.98 15.43 -5.18
N THR A 102 6.70 16.28 -4.19
CA THR A 102 7.39 17.56 -4.00
C THR A 102 8.44 17.50 -2.90
N VAL A 103 8.24 16.65 -1.88
CA VAL A 103 9.18 16.56 -0.75
C VAL A 103 10.34 15.62 -1.06
N GLY A 104 11.56 16.15 -1.02
CA GLY A 104 12.81 15.37 -1.08
C GLY A 104 13.30 15.07 0.34
N PHE A 105 12.78 14.01 0.95
CA PHE A 105 13.31 13.47 2.20
C PHE A 105 13.66 12.01 2.05
N ASP A 106 14.64 11.54 2.84
CA ASP A 106 14.96 10.13 2.94
C ASP A 106 13.84 9.40 3.69
N ALA A 107 13.15 8.50 2.99
CA ALA A 107 12.05 7.73 3.52
C ALA A 107 12.47 6.38 4.11
N GLY A 108 13.78 6.15 4.22
CA GLY A 108 14.37 4.86 4.59
C GLY A 108 14.34 3.88 3.42
N VAL A 109 14.70 2.64 3.72
CA VAL A 109 14.80 1.56 2.74
C VAL A 109 13.56 0.67 2.75
N LEU A 110 13.37 -0.13 1.71
CA LEU A 110 12.17 -0.96 1.56
C LEU A 110 12.13 -2.09 2.60
N GLU A 111 13.29 -2.59 3.02
CA GLU A 111 13.49 -3.66 3.98
C GLU A 111 12.86 -3.32 5.35
N ASP A 112 12.90 -2.05 5.76
CA ASP A 112 12.30 -1.56 7.01
C ASP A 112 10.77 -1.71 7.05
N TRP A 113 10.14 -1.92 5.90
CA TRP A 113 8.70 -2.10 5.78
C TRP A 113 8.26 -3.56 5.84
N ARG A 114 9.19 -4.52 5.74
CA ARG A 114 8.88 -5.95 5.73
C ARG A 114 8.06 -6.37 6.95
N THR A 115 8.49 -5.99 8.15
CA THR A 115 7.78 -6.33 9.39
C THR A 115 6.36 -5.74 9.44
N VAL A 116 6.15 -4.55 8.87
CA VAL A 116 4.82 -3.93 8.82
C VAL A 116 3.91 -4.68 7.83
N LEU A 117 4.45 -5.08 6.68
CA LEU A 117 3.73 -5.92 5.70
C LEU A 117 3.35 -7.27 6.31
N GLU A 118 4.29 -7.94 6.99
CA GLU A 118 4.06 -9.20 7.69
C GLU A 118 3.00 -9.06 8.79
N LEU A 119 3.03 -7.97 9.56
CA LEU A 119 2.03 -7.69 10.59
C LEU A 119 0.62 -7.58 9.99
N VAL A 120 0.46 -6.82 8.90
CA VAL A 120 -0.84 -6.64 8.24
C VAL A 120 -1.31 -7.94 7.60
N ALA A 121 -0.42 -8.68 6.93
CA ALA A 121 -0.74 -9.97 6.33
C ALA A 121 -1.17 -11.01 7.37
N ALA A 122 -0.44 -11.11 8.48
CA ALA A 122 -0.78 -12.01 9.59
C ALA A 122 -2.13 -11.66 10.21
N ARG A 123 -2.44 -10.36 10.37
CA ARG A 123 -3.75 -9.91 10.85
C ARG A 123 -4.87 -10.38 9.93
N ASN A 124 -4.74 -10.17 8.62
CA ASN A 124 -5.73 -10.59 7.64
C ASN A 124 -5.91 -12.12 7.63
N SER A 125 -4.81 -12.88 7.68
CA SER A 125 -4.87 -14.34 7.77
C SER A 125 -5.67 -14.83 8.97
N ARG A 126 -5.53 -14.18 10.14
CA ARG A 126 -6.29 -14.55 11.36
C ARG A 126 -7.78 -14.24 11.22
N LEU A 127 -8.14 -13.09 10.64
CA LEU A 127 -9.55 -12.76 10.39
C LEU A 127 -10.19 -13.80 9.47
N ARG A 128 -9.48 -14.21 8.42
CA ARG A 128 -9.95 -15.21 7.44
C ARG A 128 -10.08 -16.64 7.99
N THR A 129 -9.53 -16.93 9.16
CA THR A 129 -9.71 -18.22 9.87
C THR A 129 -10.87 -18.23 10.85
N VAL A 130 -11.43 -17.05 11.15
CA VAL A 130 -12.52 -16.87 12.12
C VAL A 130 -13.88 -16.71 11.41
N ASP A 131 -13.86 -16.37 10.12
CA ASP A 131 -15.00 -16.43 9.18
C ASP A 131 -15.19 -17.85 8.61
#